data_AF-A0AAD5S4T0-F1
#
_entry.id   AF-A0AAD5S4T0-F1
#
_cell.length_a   1.000
_cell.length_b   1.000
_cell.length_c   1.000
_cell.angle_alpha   90.00
_cell.angle_beta   90.00
_cell.angle_gamma   90.00
#
_symmetry.space_group_name_H-M   'P 1'
#
loop_
_entity.id
_entity.type
_entity.pdbx_description
1 polymer ?
#
loop_
_entity_poly.entity_id
_entity_poly.type
_entity_poly.pdbx_seq_one_letter_code
_entity_poly.pdbx_strand_id
1 'polypeptide(L)'
;MDNFVHLSARQGGTAPGVNHFPTGGMKALWIATFTMFIIWLVGLLLAPIAARFLSGREGGEAGMSRNFNNLARAARDAFLILLVTTLVTQAGYGASPGVVALHWVSFGFLILWLLVNTFAPNLWWLEFLAFLPVAVLQVINFALAFRGAPSYR
;
A
#
# COMPACT_ATOMS: atom_id res chain seq x y z
N MET A 1 -33.57 -1.87 50.39
CA MET A 1 -32.98 -3.03 49.66
C MET A 1 -32.70 -2.50 48.26
N ASP A 2 -31.68 -1.67 48.18
CA ASP A 2 -31.48 -0.70 47.11
C ASP A 2 -30.10 -0.91 46.50
N ASN A 3 -30.03 -0.74 45.18
CA ASN A 3 -28.84 -0.36 44.42
C ASN A 3 -27.75 -1.41 44.20
N PHE A 4 -28.06 -2.49 43.46
CA PHE A 4 -27.06 -3.32 42.77
C PHE A 4 -27.23 -3.37 41.24
N VAL A 5 -27.88 -2.36 40.66
CA VAL A 5 -27.96 -2.17 39.20
C VAL A 5 -27.29 -0.84 38.90
N HIS A 6 -26.33 -0.82 37.95
CA HIS A 6 -25.52 0.34 37.47
C HIS A 6 -24.02 0.37 37.82
N LEU A 7 -23.33 -0.77 37.95
CA LEU A 7 -21.86 -0.82 37.87
C LEU A 7 -21.32 -1.43 36.55
N SER A 8 -22.09 -1.35 35.46
CA SER A 8 -21.66 -1.75 34.11
C SER A 8 -21.53 -0.58 33.12
N ALA A 9 -21.59 0.68 33.57
CA ALA A 9 -21.65 1.85 32.69
C ALA A 9 -20.60 2.94 32.96
N ARG A 10 -19.40 2.57 33.45
CA ARG A 10 -18.23 3.49 33.50
C ARG A 10 -16.96 2.82 32.98
N GLN A 11 -17.02 2.27 31.78
CA GLN A 11 -15.88 2.18 30.87
C GLN A 11 -16.03 3.28 29.79
N GLY A 12 -16.18 4.52 30.24
CA GLY A 12 -16.23 5.71 29.40
C GLY A 12 -15.23 6.71 29.96
N GLY A 13 -13.97 6.54 29.61
CA GLY A 13 -12.87 7.34 30.15
C GLY A 13 -11.58 7.16 29.37
N THR A 14 -11.66 7.00 28.06
CA THR A 14 -10.51 7.20 27.16
C THR A 14 -10.81 8.41 26.30
N ALA A 15 -9.91 9.38 26.33
CA ALA A 15 -10.02 10.61 25.58
C ALA A 15 -10.32 10.32 24.09
N PRO A 16 -11.15 11.14 23.41
CA PRO A 16 -11.37 11.04 21.97
C PRO A 16 -10.04 11.35 21.27
N GLY A 17 -9.29 10.32 20.90
CA GLY A 17 -7.94 10.46 20.35
C GLY A 17 -7.02 9.25 20.47
N VAL A 18 -7.43 8.15 21.12
CA VAL A 18 -6.61 6.94 21.21
C VAL A 18 -7.01 5.96 20.11
N ASN A 19 -6.13 5.81 19.12
CA ASN A 19 -6.18 4.85 18.01
C ASN A 19 -6.33 3.40 18.48
N HIS A 20 -7.54 2.98 18.89
CA HIS A 20 -7.83 1.59 19.19
C HIS A 20 -8.22 0.86 17.90
N PHE A 21 -7.41 -0.12 17.51
CA PHE A 21 -7.79 -1.02 16.42
C PHE A 21 -9.05 -1.81 16.84
N PRO A 22 -10.08 -1.88 15.98
CA PRO A 22 -11.32 -2.62 16.25
C PRO A 22 -11.10 -4.07 16.65
N THR A 23 -10.08 -4.72 16.09
CA THR A 23 -9.73 -6.12 16.36
C THR A 23 -8.22 -6.32 16.38
N GLY A 24 -7.75 -7.34 17.11
CA GLY A 24 -6.33 -7.72 17.11
C GLY A 24 -5.81 -8.12 15.72
N GLY A 25 -6.64 -8.78 14.91
CA GLY A 25 -6.31 -9.13 13.52
C GLY A 25 -6.06 -7.90 12.65
N MET A 26 -6.80 -6.81 12.88
CA MET A 26 -6.61 -5.56 12.14
C MET A 26 -5.29 -4.87 12.50
N LYS A 27 -4.91 -4.89 13.79
CA LYS A 27 -3.59 -4.43 14.22
C LYS A 27 -2.47 -5.23 13.54
N ALA A 28 -2.62 -6.55 13.44
CA ALA A 28 -1.65 -7.41 12.77
C ALA A 28 -1.54 -7.12 11.26
N LEU A 29 -2.67 -6.97 10.56
CA LEU A 29 -2.70 -6.57 9.14
C LEU A 29 -2.03 -5.22 8.90
N TRP A 30 -2.26 -4.26 9.80
CA TRP A 30 -1.66 -2.94 9.70
C TRP A 30 -0.14 -2.96 9.91
N ILE A 31 0.33 -3.72 10.91
CA ILE A 31 1.76 -3.96 11.11
C ILE A 31 2.37 -4.65 9.89
N ALA A 32 1.68 -5.65 9.33
CA ALA A 32 2.13 -6.35 8.13
C ALA A 32 2.33 -5.41 6.95
N THR A 33 1.44 -4.42 6.75
CA THR A 33 1.60 -3.39 5.70
C THR A 33 2.92 -2.62 5.85
N PHE A 34 3.26 -2.15 7.06
CA PHE A 34 4.52 -1.44 7.29
C PHE A 34 5.74 -2.35 7.17
N THR A 35 5.68 -3.57 7.70
CA THR A 35 6.76 -4.56 7.54
C THR A 35 7.02 -4.83 6.06
N MET A 36 5.95 -4.96 5.27
CA MET A 36 6.05 -5.15 3.83
C MET A 36 6.70 -3.95 3.14
N PHE A 37 6.37 -2.71 3.53
CA PHE A 37 7.06 -1.52 3.00
C PHE A 37 8.54 -1.50 3.33
N ILE A 38 8.94 -1.89 4.54
CA ILE A 38 10.35 -1.97 4.91
C ILE A 38 11.06 -3.00 4.04
N ILE A 39 10.48 -4.20 3.89
CA ILE A 39 11.03 -5.26 3.03
C ILE A 39 11.14 -4.79 1.57
N TRP A 40 10.10 -4.14 1.04
CA TRP A 40 10.10 -3.63 -0.32
C TRP A 40 11.17 -2.54 -0.50
N LEU A 41 11.26 -1.58 0.42
CA LEU A 41 12.26 -0.52 0.39
C LEU A 41 13.68 -1.08 0.43
N VAL A 42 13.93 -2.06 1.31
CA VAL A 42 15.22 -2.76 1.37
C VAL A 42 15.50 -3.48 0.04
N GLY A 43 14.51 -4.15 -0.54
CA GLY A 43 14.62 -4.76 -1.87
C GLY A 43 14.99 -3.75 -2.96
N LEU A 44 14.38 -2.56 -2.96
CA LEU A 44 14.70 -1.48 -3.91
C LEU A 44 16.11 -0.93 -3.70
N LEU A 45 16.58 -0.83 -2.46
CA LEU A 45 17.95 -0.40 -2.14
C LEU A 45 19.00 -1.45 -2.54
N LEU A 46 18.65 -2.74 -2.44
CA LEU A 46 19.52 -3.84 -2.85
C LEU A 46 19.50 -4.08 -4.38
N ALA A 47 18.46 -3.64 -5.09
CA ALA A 47 18.34 -3.80 -6.54
C ALA A 47 19.55 -3.30 -7.35
N PRO A 48 20.09 -2.08 -7.15
CA PRO A 48 21.28 -1.63 -7.88
C PRO A 48 22.54 -2.43 -7.52
N ILE A 49 22.63 -2.95 -6.29
CA ILE A 49 23.74 -3.80 -5.85
C ILE A 49 23.66 -5.15 -6.58
N ALA A 50 22.49 -5.78 -6.60
CA ALA A 50 22.24 -7.01 -7.32
C ALA A 50 22.51 -6.85 -8.83
N ALA A 51 22.09 -5.74 -9.43
CA ALA A 51 22.36 -5.43 -10.83
C ALA A 51 23.87 -5.37 -11.13
N ARG A 52 24.66 -4.70 -10.27
CA ARG A 52 26.13 -4.63 -10.41
C ARG A 52 26.82 -5.98 -10.26
N PHE A 53 26.34 -6.86 -9.38
CA PHE A 53 26.89 -8.20 -9.21
C PHE A 53 26.56 -9.12 -10.40
N LEU A 54 25.37 -8.97 -10.99
CA LEU A 54 24.92 -9.79 -12.11
C LEU A 54 25.53 -9.33 -13.45
N SER A 55 25.72 -8.02 -13.66
CA SER A 55 26.41 -7.47 -14.84
C SER A 55 27.94 -7.64 -14.82
N GLY A 56 28.50 -8.25 -13.77
CA GLY A 56 29.92 -8.61 -13.75
C GLY A 56 30.22 -9.97 -14.39
N ARG A 57 29.17 -10.75 -14.73
CA ARG A 57 29.30 -12.19 -14.97
C ARG A 57 29.02 -12.68 -16.40
N GLU A 58 28.34 -11.95 -17.28
CA GLU A 58 27.92 -12.51 -18.57
C GLU A 58 27.93 -11.47 -19.70
N GLY A 59 28.66 -11.71 -20.80
CA GLY A 59 28.65 -10.88 -22.01
C GLY A 59 27.38 -10.95 -22.88
N GLY A 60 26.19 -11.15 -22.28
CA GLY A 60 24.88 -11.24 -22.94
C GLY A 60 23.92 -10.07 -22.60
N GLU A 61 24.48 -8.95 -22.14
CA GLU A 61 23.89 -8.03 -21.15
C GLU A 61 22.71 -7.15 -21.58
N ALA A 62 22.43 -6.99 -22.87
CA ALA A 62 21.50 -5.95 -23.32
C ALA A 62 20.03 -6.25 -22.95
N GLY A 63 19.61 -7.52 -23.00
CA GLY A 63 18.22 -7.92 -22.75
C GLY A 63 17.89 -7.97 -21.25
N MET A 64 18.73 -8.61 -20.44
CA MET A 64 18.49 -8.79 -19.02
C MET A 64 18.62 -7.47 -18.23
N SER A 65 19.58 -6.62 -18.59
CA SER A 65 19.73 -5.29 -18.00
C SER A 65 18.50 -4.41 -18.25
N ARG A 66 17.92 -4.47 -19.46
CA ARG A 66 16.70 -3.72 -19.79
C ARG A 66 15.51 -4.16 -18.94
N ASN A 67 15.31 -5.46 -18.77
CA ASN A 67 14.22 -6.00 -17.95
C ASN A 67 14.40 -5.64 -16.46
N PHE A 68 15.62 -5.69 -15.94
CA PHE A 68 15.91 -5.29 -14.56
C PHE A 68 15.65 -3.81 -14.30
N ASN A 69 16.03 -2.94 -15.24
CA ASN A 69 15.77 -1.51 -15.13
C ASN A 69 14.27 -1.19 -15.17
N ASN A 70 13.51 -1.87 -16.04
CA ASN A 70 12.05 -1.74 -16.11
C ASN A 70 11.38 -2.24 -14.83
N LEU A 71 11.80 -3.40 -14.31
CA LEU A 71 11.31 -3.96 -13.06
C LEU A 71 11.60 -3.01 -11.88
N ALA A 72 12.82 -2.51 -11.76
CA ALA A 72 13.19 -1.61 -10.66
C ALA A 72 12.40 -0.29 -10.71
N ARG A 73 12.16 0.25 -11.92
CA ARG A 73 11.32 1.44 -12.11
C ARG A 73 9.86 1.16 -11.72
N ALA A 74 9.26 0.12 -12.28
CA ALA A 74 7.87 -0.24 -11.97
C ALA A 74 7.68 -0.58 -10.49
N ALA A 75 8.64 -1.27 -9.86
CA ALA A 75 8.61 -1.60 -8.44
C ALA A 75 8.69 -0.34 -7.56
N ARG A 76 9.52 0.65 -7.95
CA ARG A 76 9.60 1.95 -7.27
C ARG A 76 8.28 2.71 -7.40
N ASP A 77 7.69 2.75 -8.59
CA ASP A 77 6.45 3.48 -8.83
C ASP A 77 5.29 2.86 -8.06
N ALA A 78 5.18 1.52 -8.06
CA ALA A 78 4.21 0.78 -7.26
C ALA A 78 4.37 1.05 -5.75
N PHE A 79 5.62 1.07 -5.27
CA PHE A 79 5.92 1.41 -3.88
C PHE A 79 5.47 2.84 -3.52
N LEU A 80 5.79 3.83 -4.37
CA LEU A 80 5.42 5.22 -4.14
C LEU A 80 3.89 5.40 -4.13
N ILE A 81 3.17 4.74 -5.04
CA ILE A 81 1.70 4.77 -5.07
C ILE A 81 1.13 4.26 -3.74
N LEU A 82 1.56 3.07 -3.28
CA LEU A 82 1.06 2.52 -2.01
C LEU A 82 1.45 3.36 -0.80
N LEU A 83 2.68 3.87 -0.78
CA LEU A 83 3.16 4.70 0.32
C LEU A 83 2.32 5.98 0.43
N VAL A 84 2.13 6.69 -0.68
CA VAL A 84 1.31 7.91 -0.73
C VAL A 84 -0.12 7.61 -0.29
N THR A 85 -0.74 6.56 -0.81
CA THR A 85 -2.10 6.16 -0.42
C THR A 85 -2.19 5.83 1.06
N THR A 86 -1.17 5.17 1.62
CA THR A 86 -1.12 4.86 3.05
C THR A 86 -1.02 6.13 3.90
N LEU A 87 -0.15 7.06 3.52
CA LEU A 87 0.02 8.33 4.23
C LEU A 87 -1.25 9.18 4.18
N VAL A 88 -1.87 9.32 3.00
CA VAL A 88 -3.13 10.05 2.80
C VAL A 88 -4.25 9.43 3.64
N THR A 89 -4.31 8.10 3.67
CA THR A 89 -5.28 7.36 4.48
C THR A 89 -5.11 7.61 5.97
N GLN A 90 -3.86 7.58 6.45
CA GLN A 90 -3.54 7.88 7.85
C GLN A 90 -3.88 9.32 8.21
N ALA A 91 -3.66 10.27 7.30
CA ALA A 91 -4.01 11.67 7.50
C ALA A 91 -5.53 11.93 7.48
N GLY A 92 -6.30 11.16 6.69
CA GLY A 92 -7.74 11.36 6.52
C GLY A 92 -8.62 10.74 7.59
N TYR A 93 -8.67 9.40 7.67
CA TYR A 93 -9.63 8.66 8.53
C TYR A 93 -8.97 7.67 9.48
N GLY A 94 -7.67 7.44 9.37
CA GLY A 94 -6.96 6.42 10.13
C GLY A 94 -7.23 5.00 9.65
N ALA A 95 -6.77 4.01 10.42
CA ALA A 95 -6.93 2.60 10.07
C ALA A 95 -8.38 2.15 10.30
N SER A 96 -9.16 2.03 9.21
CA SER A 96 -10.51 1.42 9.21
C SER A 96 -10.51 0.08 8.44
N PRO A 97 -11.38 -0.89 8.77
CA PRO A 97 -11.36 -2.22 8.12
C PRO A 97 -11.50 -2.15 6.59
N GLY A 98 -12.41 -1.30 6.09
CA GLY A 98 -12.62 -1.13 4.65
C GLY A 98 -11.40 -0.57 3.93
N VAL A 99 -10.72 0.39 4.56
CA VAL A 99 -9.48 0.98 4.04
C VAL A 99 -8.35 -0.05 3.98
N VAL A 100 -8.20 -0.87 5.01
CA VAL A 100 -7.18 -1.93 5.03
C VAL A 100 -7.44 -2.93 3.90
N ALA A 101 -8.70 -3.34 3.71
CA ALA A 101 -9.09 -4.22 2.60
C ALA A 101 -8.75 -3.59 1.24
N LEU A 102 -9.08 -2.32 1.04
CA LEU A 102 -8.74 -1.58 -0.19
C LEU A 102 -7.23 -1.48 -0.43
N HIS A 103 -6.41 -1.35 0.63
CA HIS A 103 -4.95 -1.37 0.51
C HIS A 103 -4.43 -2.72 0.01
N TRP A 104 -4.90 -3.82 0.59
CA TRP A 104 -4.46 -5.16 0.19
C TRP A 104 -4.92 -5.52 -1.23
N VAL A 105 -6.13 -5.12 -1.61
CA VAL A 105 -6.62 -5.26 -2.99
C VAL A 105 -5.76 -4.43 -3.95
N SER A 106 -5.48 -3.17 -3.61
CA SER A 106 -4.60 -2.30 -4.40
C SER A 106 -3.19 -2.88 -4.53
N PHE A 107 -2.66 -3.47 -3.47
CA PHE A 107 -1.36 -4.14 -3.49
C PHE A 107 -1.34 -5.32 -4.46
N GLY A 108 -2.38 -6.16 -4.44
CA GLY A 108 -2.52 -7.27 -5.39
C GLY A 108 -2.54 -6.79 -6.85
N PHE A 109 -3.29 -5.74 -7.16
CA PHE A 109 -3.30 -5.17 -8.51
C PHE A 109 -1.97 -4.53 -8.90
N LEU A 110 -1.24 -3.92 -7.96
CA LEU A 110 0.10 -3.39 -8.24
C LEU A 110 1.14 -4.49 -8.47
N ILE A 111 1.06 -5.62 -7.76
CA ILE A 111 1.88 -6.80 -8.10
C ILE A 111 1.52 -7.28 -9.51
N LEU A 112 0.24 -7.40 -9.84
CA LEU A 112 -0.17 -7.82 -11.18
C LEU A 112 0.37 -6.87 -12.26
N TRP A 113 0.28 -5.56 -12.03
CA TRP A 113 0.84 -4.55 -12.92
C TRP A 113 2.37 -4.65 -13.03
N LEU A 114 3.07 -4.89 -11.91
CA LEU A 114 4.51 -5.13 -11.89
C LEU A 114 4.90 -6.36 -12.72
N LEU A 115 4.14 -7.46 -12.60
CA LEU A 115 4.34 -8.68 -13.38
C LEU A 115 4.10 -8.40 -14.87
N VAL A 116 3.03 -7.69 -15.24
CA VAL A 116 2.76 -7.30 -16.63
C VAL A 116 3.92 -6.48 -17.21
N ASN A 117 4.40 -5.47 -16.46
CA ASN A 117 5.54 -4.64 -16.90
C ASN A 117 6.84 -5.45 -17.04
N THR A 118 7.01 -6.51 -16.26
CA THR A 118 8.21 -7.35 -16.27
C THR A 118 8.18 -8.39 -17.39
N PHE A 119 7.04 -9.05 -17.60
CA PHE A 119 6.92 -10.18 -18.52
C PHE A 119 6.33 -9.83 -19.88
N ALA A 120 5.63 -8.69 -20.01
CA ALA A 120 5.00 -8.25 -21.25
C ALA A 120 5.27 -6.77 -21.58
N PRO A 121 6.54 -6.31 -21.60
CA PRO A 121 6.90 -4.89 -21.71
C PRO A 121 6.50 -4.20 -23.02
N ASN A 122 6.15 -4.97 -24.07
CA ASN A 122 5.76 -4.42 -25.37
C ASN A 122 4.23 -4.30 -25.55
N LEU A 123 3.43 -4.78 -24.59
CA LEU A 123 1.97 -4.77 -24.65
C LEU A 123 1.40 -3.58 -23.88
N TRP A 124 1.54 -2.37 -24.45
CA TRP A 124 1.08 -1.12 -23.83
C TRP A 124 -0.41 -1.14 -23.40
N TRP A 125 -1.27 -1.82 -24.17
CA TRP A 125 -2.69 -1.92 -23.84
C TRP A 125 -2.94 -2.79 -22.61
N LEU A 126 -2.11 -3.83 -22.40
CA LEU A 126 -2.20 -4.72 -21.26
C LEU A 126 -1.69 -4.00 -20.01
N GLU A 127 -0.64 -3.21 -20.14
CA GLU A 127 -0.15 -2.32 -19.08
C GLU A 127 -1.26 -1.34 -18.65
N PHE A 128 -1.89 -0.67 -19.61
CA PHE A 128 -3.00 0.25 -19.34
C PHE A 128 -4.19 -0.45 -18.67
N LEU A 129 -4.59 -1.63 -19.17
CA LEU A 129 -5.68 -2.41 -18.62
C LEU A 129 -5.39 -2.89 -17.19
N ALA A 130 -4.15 -3.28 -16.89
CA ALA A 130 -3.72 -3.68 -15.56
C ALA A 130 -3.61 -2.49 -14.59
N PHE A 131 -3.24 -1.30 -15.10
CA PHE A 131 -3.12 -0.09 -14.31
C PHE A 131 -4.49 0.57 -14.00
N LEU A 132 -5.46 0.46 -14.89
CA LEU A 132 -6.80 1.05 -14.74
C LEU A 132 -7.48 0.73 -13.39
N PRO A 133 -7.57 -0.54 -12.93
CA PRO A 133 -8.15 -0.85 -11.62
C PRO A 133 -7.35 -0.24 -10.47
N VAL A 134 -6.01 -0.16 -10.58
CA VAL A 134 -5.17 0.52 -9.58
C VAL A 134 -5.56 2.00 -9.50
N ALA A 135 -5.65 2.68 -10.64
CA ALA A 135 -5.99 4.10 -10.69
C ALA A 135 -7.37 4.37 -10.09
N VAL A 136 -8.38 3.57 -10.45
CA VAL A 136 -9.73 3.68 -9.88
C VAL A 136 -9.72 3.48 -8.36
N LEU A 137 -9.01 2.46 -7.86
CA LEU A 137 -8.87 2.21 -6.43
C LEU A 137 -8.17 3.36 -5.71
N GLN A 138 -7.14 3.98 -6.31
CA GLN A 138 -6.51 5.16 -5.70
C GLN A 138 -7.47 6.34 -5.65
N VAL A 139 -8.22 6.61 -6.72
CA VAL A 139 -9.22 7.69 -6.70
C VAL A 139 -10.26 7.46 -5.60
N ILE A 140 -10.73 6.21 -5.43
CA ILE A 140 -11.65 5.85 -4.33
C ILE A 140 -10.99 6.10 -2.97
N ASN A 141 -9.76 5.63 -2.76
CA ASN A 141 -9.04 5.83 -1.49
C ASN A 141 -8.85 7.33 -1.17
N PHE A 142 -8.47 8.13 -2.15
CA PHE A 142 -8.33 9.58 -2.00
C PHE A 142 -9.67 10.27 -1.75
N ALA A 143 -10.71 9.94 -2.50
CA ALA A 143 -12.05 10.48 -2.29
C ALA A 143 -12.57 10.17 -0.88
N LEU A 144 -12.35 8.93 -0.43
CA LEU A 144 -12.65 8.53 0.94
C LEU A 144 -11.82 9.33 1.94
N ALA A 145 -10.54 9.59 1.69
CA ALA A 145 -9.66 10.37 2.57
C ALA A 145 -10.02 11.86 2.69
N PHE A 146 -10.70 12.45 1.70
CA PHE A 146 -11.09 13.86 1.69
C PHE A 146 -12.59 14.13 1.88
N ARG A 147 -13.44 13.11 2.09
CA ARG A 147 -14.92 13.27 2.20
C ARG A 147 -15.43 14.18 3.34
N GLY A 148 -14.55 14.66 4.22
CA GLY A 148 -14.87 15.47 5.40
C GLY A 148 -14.15 16.83 5.42
N ALA A 149 -13.53 17.24 4.31
CA ALA A 149 -12.88 18.54 4.22
C ALA A 149 -13.93 19.68 4.34
N PRO A 150 -13.68 20.74 5.14
CA PRO A 150 -14.59 21.87 5.25
C PRO A 150 -14.87 22.48 3.88
N SER A 151 -16.14 22.53 3.46
CA SER A 151 -16.51 23.34 2.30
C SER A 151 -16.54 24.80 2.76
N TYR A 152 -15.62 25.63 2.27
CA TYR A 152 -15.73 27.08 2.41
C TYR A 152 -16.96 27.53 1.61
N ARG A 153 -18.11 27.60 2.28
CA ARG A 153 -19.35 28.22 1.80
C ARG A 153 -19.71 29.35 2.74
#